data_AF-A0A7S2SNC1-F1
#
_entry.id   AF-A0A7S2SNC1-F1
#
_cell.length_a   1.000
_cell.length_b   1.000
_cell.length_c   1.000
_cell.angle_alpha   90.00
_cell.angle_beta   90.00
_cell.angle_gamma   90.00
#
_symmetry.space_group_name_H-M   'P 1'
#
loop_
_entity.id
_entity.type
_entity.pdbx_description
1 polymer ?
#
loop_
_entity_poly.entity_id
_entity_poly.type
_entity_poly.pdbx_seq_one_letter_code
_entity_poly.pdbx_strand_id
1 'polypeptide(L)'
;MGWYLGSRCMGSRCMGSWLRSLVKMLRRCVVGATTVSRGSRKYANLSPKEGNKNYYKGKGGKKGGYLTSKGKWVRDISKLDFLKVPDLTGCQLKPYVSSTVEPVYNPGPDSEEFHRKKEEKERIRSYMRINAMRTAKKKQEGSSPSVNQ
;
A
#
# COMPACT_ATOMS: atom_id res chain seq x y z
N MET A 1 79.27 -48.72 4.20
CA MET A 1 78.64 -49.99 3.77
C MET A 1 77.14 -49.83 4.01
N GLY A 2 76.19 -49.89 3.09
CA GLY A 2 76.07 -50.12 1.66
C GLY A 2 74.55 -50.15 1.37
N TRP A 3 74.14 -49.60 0.21
CA TRP A 3 72.95 -49.89 -0.64
C TRP A 3 71.61 -50.27 0.02
N TYR A 4 70.47 -49.67 -0.36
CA TYR A 4 69.64 -50.19 -1.46
C TYR A 4 68.75 -49.10 -2.10
N LEU A 5 68.83 -49.02 -3.43
CA LEU A 5 67.79 -48.45 -4.29
C LEU A 5 66.52 -49.31 -4.22
N GLY A 6 65.36 -48.67 -4.21
CA GLY A 6 64.06 -49.33 -4.33
C GLY A 6 63.06 -48.46 -5.09
N SER A 7 63.02 -48.64 -6.40
CA SER A 7 62.01 -48.15 -7.35
C SER A 7 60.58 -48.35 -6.85
N ARG A 8 59.67 -47.39 -7.10
CA ARG A 8 58.26 -47.70 -7.32
C ARG A 8 57.49 -46.58 -8.07
N CYS A 9 56.99 -47.00 -9.23
CA CYS A 9 55.76 -46.57 -9.91
C CYS A 9 55.72 -45.19 -10.60
N MET A 10 56.09 -45.22 -11.89
CA MET A 10 55.37 -44.47 -12.92
C MET A 10 53.88 -44.83 -12.84
N GLY A 11 53.02 -43.83 -12.66
CA GLY A 11 51.57 -44.01 -12.51
C GLY A 11 50.81 -42.78 -12.95
N SER A 12 50.64 -42.68 -14.27
CA SER A 12 49.49 -42.10 -14.98
C SER A 12 48.58 -41.13 -14.20
N ARG A 13 48.94 -39.85 -14.17
CA ARG A 13 47.98 -38.75 -13.91
C ARG A 13 48.22 -37.56 -14.84
N CYS A 14 48.38 -37.85 -16.13
CA CYS A 14 48.02 -36.91 -17.18
C CYS A 14 46.65 -37.33 -17.73
N MET A 15 45.85 -36.34 -18.13
CA MET A 15 44.48 -36.43 -18.63
C MET A 15 43.38 -36.37 -17.55
N GLY A 16 42.57 -35.31 -17.64
CA GLY A 16 41.34 -35.15 -16.87
C GLY A 16 41.21 -33.84 -16.08
N SER A 17 42.10 -32.87 -16.26
CA SER A 17 41.92 -31.52 -15.71
C SER A 17 40.97 -30.68 -16.58
N TRP A 18 41.05 -30.81 -17.90
CA TRP A 18 40.21 -30.06 -18.84
C TRP A 18 38.74 -30.49 -18.84
N LEU A 19 38.44 -31.80 -18.80
CA LEU A 19 37.05 -32.28 -18.77
C LEU A 19 36.31 -31.97 -17.45
N ARG A 20 37.02 -31.93 -16.31
CA ARG A 20 36.41 -31.52 -15.03
C ARG A 20 36.15 -30.02 -14.95
N SER A 21 36.97 -29.21 -15.64
CA SER A 21 36.78 -27.75 -15.72
C SER A 21 35.58 -27.40 -16.61
N LEU A 22 35.42 -28.08 -17.75
CA LEU A 22 34.34 -27.82 -18.70
C LEU A 22 32.95 -28.12 -18.11
N VAL A 23 32.79 -29.25 -17.39
CA VAL A 23 31.53 -29.61 -16.72
C VAL A 23 31.17 -28.63 -15.59
N LYS A 24 32.18 -28.06 -14.92
CA LYS A 24 32.01 -27.09 -13.83
C LYS A 24 31.66 -25.69 -14.35
N MET A 25 32.13 -25.34 -15.55
CA MET A 25 31.79 -24.11 -16.25
C MET A 25 30.39 -24.17 -16.89
N LEU A 26 30.00 -25.30 -17.49
CA LEU A 26 28.69 -25.48 -18.13
C LEU A 26 27.53 -25.53 -17.12
N ARG A 27 27.73 -26.07 -15.90
CA ARG A 27 26.71 -25.99 -14.82
C ARG A 27 26.49 -24.59 -14.26
N ARG A 28 27.36 -23.62 -14.58
CA ARG A 28 27.29 -22.23 -14.09
C ARG A 28 26.53 -21.30 -15.05
N CYS A 29 26.35 -21.71 -16.30
CA CYS A 29 25.64 -20.92 -17.32
C CYS A 29 24.13 -21.20 -17.41
N VAL A 30 23.65 -22.38 -16.97
CA VAL A 30 22.25 -22.80 -17.21
C VAL A 30 21.29 -22.40 -16.09
N VAL A 31 21.77 -22.11 -14.89
CA VAL A 31 20.94 -21.58 -13.80
C VAL A 31 21.37 -20.15 -13.56
N GLY A 32 20.53 -19.18 -13.97
CA GLY A 32 20.71 -17.76 -13.67
C GLY A 32 20.86 -17.58 -12.16
N ALA A 33 22.10 -17.60 -11.69
CA ALA A 33 22.43 -17.37 -10.30
C ALA A 33 22.20 -15.89 -10.03
N THR A 34 21.01 -15.55 -9.54
CA THR A 34 20.85 -14.38 -8.68
C THR A 34 21.77 -14.63 -7.49
N THR A 35 22.98 -14.04 -7.52
CA THR A 35 24.00 -14.21 -6.49
C THR A 35 23.54 -13.56 -5.20
N VAL A 36 22.75 -14.27 -4.41
CA VAL A 36 22.61 -14.00 -2.99
C VAL A 36 23.93 -14.43 -2.37
N SER A 37 24.84 -13.48 -2.15
CA SER A 37 26.14 -13.76 -1.54
C SER A 37 25.94 -14.47 -0.20
N ARG A 38 26.73 -15.51 0.07
CA ARG A 38 26.77 -16.17 1.38
C ARG A 38 27.28 -15.13 2.39
N GLY A 39 26.37 -14.50 3.13
CA GLY A 39 26.64 -13.34 4.01
C GLY A 39 25.62 -12.21 3.89
N SER A 40 24.76 -12.23 2.87
CA SER A 40 23.63 -11.29 2.77
C SER A 40 22.64 -11.46 3.93
N ARG A 41 22.10 -10.35 4.42
CA ARG A 41 21.13 -10.31 5.52
C ARG A 41 19.81 -10.94 5.04
N LYS A 42 19.52 -12.17 5.46
CA LYS A 42 18.32 -12.93 5.04
C LYS A 42 17.01 -12.48 5.69
N TYR A 43 17.09 -11.81 6.85
CA TYR A 43 15.94 -11.44 7.68
C TYR A 43 15.67 -9.92 7.71
N ALA A 44 16.30 -9.15 6.84
CA ALA A 44 16.04 -7.71 6.74
C ALA A 44 14.93 -7.42 5.72
N ASN A 45 14.09 -6.43 6.01
CA ASN A 45 13.10 -5.94 5.04
C ASN A 45 13.82 -5.34 3.85
N LEU A 46 13.67 -5.96 2.68
CA LEU A 46 14.30 -5.50 1.46
C LEU A 46 13.80 -4.12 1.06
N SER A 47 14.74 -3.24 0.79
CA SER A 47 14.55 -1.91 0.26
C SER A 47 14.90 -1.87 -1.23
N PRO A 48 14.32 -0.94 -2.00
CA PRO A 48 14.71 -0.70 -3.39
C PRO A 48 16.20 -0.42 -3.60
N LYS A 49 16.92 -0.01 -2.56
CA LYS A 49 18.37 0.29 -2.63
C LYS A 49 19.25 -0.96 -2.59
N GLU A 50 18.71 -2.07 -2.10
CA GLU A 50 19.43 -3.34 -1.98
C GLU A 50 19.28 -4.21 -3.24
N GLY A 51 18.36 -3.84 -4.14
CA GLY A 51 18.17 -4.50 -5.43
C GLY A 51 19.17 -4.05 -6.50
N ASN A 52 19.15 -4.73 -7.65
CA ASN A 52 19.91 -4.29 -8.82
C ASN A 52 19.26 -3.06 -9.50
N LYS A 53 19.91 -2.51 -10.54
CA LYS A 53 19.40 -1.36 -11.30
C LYS A 53 17.99 -1.58 -11.90
N ASN A 54 17.60 -2.83 -12.12
CA ASN A 54 16.31 -3.23 -12.71
C ASN A 54 15.25 -3.55 -11.65
N TYR A 55 15.55 -3.31 -10.37
CA TYR A 55 14.61 -3.56 -9.28
C TYR A 55 13.50 -2.50 -9.30
N TYR A 56 12.33 -2.89 -9.80
CA TYR A 56 11.26 -1.97 -10.20
C TYR A 56 10.40 -1.40 -9.06
N LYS A 57 10.63 -1.83 -7.81
CA LYS A 57 9.74 -1.45 -6.68
C LYS A 57 10.19 -0.13 -6.05
N GLY A 58 9.20 0.68 -5.64
CA GLY A 58 9.40 1.92 -4.89
C GLY A 58 9.14 1.76 -3.38
N LYS A 59 9.02 2.89 -2.67
CA LYS A 59 8.84 2.97 -1.21
C LYS A 59 7.38 3.18 -0.74
N GLY A 60 6.39 2.82 -1.56
CA GLY A 60 4.98 2.89 -1.17
C GLY A 60 4.32 4.27 -1.29
N GLY A 61 4.90 5.20 -2.06
CA GLY A 61 4.24 6.46 -2.38
C GLY A 61 2.94 6.25 -3.18
N LYS A 62 1.89 7.01 -2.86
CA LYS A 62 0.64 7.02 -3.63
C LYS A 62 0.92 7.47 -5.08
N LYS A 63 0.19 6.89 -6.04
CA LYS A 63 0.32 7.28 -7.46
C LYS A 63 -0.45 8.58 -7.71
N GLY A 64 0.25 9.67 -8.03
CA GLY A 64 -0.37 10.96 -8.41
C GLY A 64 -0.64 11.12 -9.91
N GLY A 65 -0.47 10.07 -10.70
CA GLY A 65 -0.49 10.16 -12.17
C GLY A 65 -0.16 8.83 -12.86
N TYR A 66 0.15 8.90 -14.15
CA TYR A 66 0.54 7.74 -14.95
C TYR A 66 1.60 8.10 -16.00
N LEU A 67 2.28 7.07 -16.51
CA LEU A 67 3.20 7.19 -17.65
C LEU A 67 2.43 6.96 -18.94
N THR A 68 2.68 7.80 -19.93
CA THR A 68 2.22 7.60 -21.31
C THR A 68 3.06 6.53 -22.01
N SER A 69 2.60 6.03 -23.17
CA SER A 69 3.35 5.05 -23.99
C SER A 69 4.74 5.55 -24.42
N LYS A 70 4.92 6.88 -24.51
CA LYS A 70 6.21 7.53 -24.81
C LYS A 70 7.06 7.83 -23.56
N GLY A 71 6.68 7.31 -22.39
CA GLY A 71 7.41 7.49 -21.14
C GLY A 71 7.27 8.88 -20.49
N LYS A 72 6.42 9.76 -21.02
CA LYS A 72 6.12 11.06 -20.38
C LYS A 72 5.20 10.85 -19.19
N TRP A 73 5.54 11.45 -18.05
CA TRP A 73 4.70 11.44 -16.85
C TRP A 73 3.59 12.50 -16.94
N VAL A 74 2.35 12.08 -16.70
CA VAL A 74 1.17 12.94 -16.68
C VAL A 74 0.58 12.95 -15.28
N ARG A 75 0.42 14.14 -14.70
CA ARG A 75 -0.22 14.35 -13.39
C ARG A 75 -1.74 14.25 -13.54
N ASP A 76 -2.36 13.53 -12.61
CA ASP A 76 -3.81 13.37 -12.55
C ASP A 76 -4.34 14.11 -11.34
N ILE A 77 -5.06 15.22 -11.59
CA ILE A 77 -5.56 16.13 -10.56
C ILE A 77 -6.56 15.40 -9.64
N SER A 78 -7.29 14.41 -10.14
CA SER A 78 -8.26 13.64 -9.36
C SER A 78 -7.62 12.76 -8.29
N LYS A 79 -6.34 12.39 -8.46
CA LYS A 79 -5.59 11.52 -7.53
C LYS A 79 -4.79 12.30 -6.49
N LEU A 80 -4.82 13.64 -6.56
CA LEU A 80 -4.12 14.50 -5.62
C LEU A 80 -5.01 14.74 -4.39
N ASP A 81 -4.41 14.59 -3.21
CA ASP A 81 -5.07 14.88 -1.95
C ASP A 81 -5.12 16.42 -1.77
N PHE A 82 -6.33 17.00 -1.79
CA PHE A 82 -6.53 18.43 -1.54
C PHE A 82 -6.77 18.69 -0.06
N LEU A 83 -5.84 19.41 0.57
CA LEU A 83 -5.98 19.88 1.95
C LEU A 83 -6.98 21.04 1.99
N LYS A 84 -8.17 20.79 2.53
CA LYS A 84 -9.16 21.83 2.82
C LYS A 84 -8.84 22.47 4.17
N VAL A 85 -7.96 23.47 4.16
CA VAL A 85 -7.57 24.20 5.36
C VAL A 85 -8.61 25.30 5.62
N PRO A 86 -9.32 25.29 6.77
CA PRO A 86 -10.22 26.38 7.14
C PRO A 86 -9.42 27.61 7.60
N ASP A 87 -10.04 28.78 7.54
CA ASP A 87 -9.48 29.97 8.18
C ASP A 87 -9.55 29.82 9.71
N LEU A 88 -8.45 30.16 10.38
CA LEU A 88 -8.30 30.05 11.83
C LEU A 88 -8.35 31.42 12.53
N THR A 89 -8.60 32.52 11.79
CA THR A 89 -8.79 33.83 12.38
C THR A 89 -9.98 33.82 13.36
N GLY A 90 -9.76 34.25 14.60
CA GLY A 90 -10.79 34.21 15.65
C GLY A 90 -11.03 32.85 16.33
N CYS A 91 -10.24 31.81 16.02
CA CYS A 91 -10.33 30.53 16.73
C CYS A 91 -9.91 30.69 18.20
N GLN A 92 -10.85 30.49 19.12
CA GLN A 92 -10.62 30.61 20.57
C GLN A 92 -9.95 29.36 21.16
N LEU A 93 -10.00 28.23 20.46
CA LEU A 93 -9.48 26.95 20.93
C LEU A 93 -7.96 26.91 20.83
N LYS A 94 -7.34 26.32 21.85
CA LYS A 94 -5.89 26.10 21.95
C LYS A 94 -5.57 24.61 21.80
N PRO A 95 -4.35 24.24 21.38
CA PRO A 95 -3.95 22.83 21.27
C PRO A 95 -3.87 22.12 22.63
N TYR A 96 -3.82 22.87 23.73
CA TYR A 96 -3.78 22.35 25.10
C TYR A 96 -4.98 22.83 25.92
N VAL A 97 -5.36 22.01 26.89
CA VAL A 97 -6.45 22.25 27.84
C VAL A 97 -5.85 22.53 29.23
N SER A 98 -6.52 23.34 30.04
CA SER A 98 -6.11 23.58 31.44
C SER A 98 -6.29 22.33 32.31
N SER A 99 -5.36 22.09 33.22
CA SER A 99 -5.39 20.95 34.16
C SER A 99 -6.50 21.03 35.20
N THR A 100 -7.13 22.19 35.36
CA THR A 100 -8.21 22.43 36.34
C THR A 100 -9.56 21.88 35.88
N VAL A 101 -9.69 21.43 34.62
CA VAL A 101 -10.96 20.92 34.10
C VAL A 101 -11.24 19.53 34.67
N GLU A 102 -12.46 19.34 35.19
CA GLU A 102 -12.91 18.03 35.69
C GLU A 102 -13.07 17.01 34.54
N PRO A 103 -12.69 15.74 34.75
CA PRO A 103 -12.83 14.71 33.74
C PRO A 103 -14.31 14.39 33.48
N VAL A 104 -14.74 14.49 32.22
CA VAL A 104 -16.09 14.09 31.80
C VAL A 104 -16.11 12.59 31.50
N TYR A 105 -17.05 11.85 32.10
CA TYR A 105 -17.30 10.46 31.74
C TYR A 105 -17.96 10.40 30.36
N ASN A 106 -17.19 9.98 29.34
CA ASN A 106 -17.72 9.70 28.01
C ASN A 106 -18.09 8.22 27.93
N PRO A 107 -19.39 7.86 28.02
CA PRO A 107 -19.78 6.50 27.71
C PRO A 107 -19.41 6.23 26.25
N GLY A 108 -18.74 5.11 26.00
CA GLY A 108 -18.36 4.70 24.65
C GLY A 108 -19.57 4.60 23.70
N PRO A 109 -19.32 4.41 22.40
CA PRO A 109 -20.39 4.26 21.41
C PRO A 109 -21.29 3.04 21.68
N ASP A 110 -20.87 2.13 22.56
CA ASP A 110 -21.62 0.94 22.97
C ASP A 110 -22.72 1.25 24.01
N SER A 111 -22.82 2.50 24.48
CA SER A 111 -23.92 2.90 25.37
C SER A 111 -25.25 2.87 24.64
N GLU A 112 -26.28 2.33 25.29
CA GLU A 112 -27.66 2.27 24.77
C GLU A 112 -28.16 3.66 24.32
N GLU A 113 -27.71 4.71 25.02
CA GLU A 113 -28.04 6.10 24.71
C GLU A 113 -27.52 6.53 23.32
N PHE A 114 -26.33 6.08 22.92
CA PHE A 114 -25.77 6.37 21.59
C PHE A 114 -26.61 5.70 20.48
N HIS A 115 -27.00 4.44 20.68
CA HIS A 115 -27.88 3.72 19.75
C HIS A 115 -29.26 4.35 19.65
N ARG A 116 -29.86 4.74 20.78
CA ARG A 116 -31.14 5.46 20.82
C ARG A 116 -31.09 6.77 20.04
N LYS A 117 -30.05 7.59 20.26
CA LYS A 117 -29.82 8.85 19.52
C LYS A 117 -29.60 8.62 18.02
N LYS A 118 -28.96 7.51 17.64
CA LYS A 118 -28.76 7.12 16.23
C LYS A 118 -30.08 6.73 15.57
N GLU A 119 -30.88 5.89 16.21
CA GLU A 119 -32.20 5.47 15.71
C GLU A 119 -33.16 6.65 15.55
N GLU A 120 -33.18 7.56 16.53
CA GLU A 120 -34.02 8.75 16.48
C GLU A 120 -33.65 9.67 15.31
N LYS A 121 -32.34 9.88 15.06
CA LYS A 121 -31.87 10.61 13.86
C LYS A 121 -32.31 9.94 12.56
N GLU A 122 -32.27 8.61 12.47
CA GLU A 122 -32.74 7.90 11.27
C GLU A 122 -34.26 7.99 11.09
N ARG A 123 -35.04 7.91 12.18
CA ARG A 123 -36.49 8.14 12.16
C ARG A 123 -36.83 9.55 11.68
N ILE A 124 -36.12 10.56 12.16
CA ILE A 124 -36.33 11.95 11.72
C ILE A 124 -36.01 12.09 10.23
N ARG A 125 -34.87 11.54 9.77
CA ARG A 125 -34.53 11.58 8.33
C ARG A 125 -35.54 10.86 7.46
N SER A 126 -36.02 9.70 7.88
CA SER A 126 -36.99 8.92 7.10
C SER A 126 -38.32 9.66 7.00
N TYR A 127 -38.80 10.23 8.11
CA TYR A 127 -39.99 11.08 8.14
C TYR A 127 -39.87 12.28 7.19
N MET A 128 -38.73 12.98 7.22
CA MET A 128 -38.46 14.10 6.32
C MET A 128 -38.45 13.68 4.83
N ARG A 129 -37.85 12.52 4.49
CA ARG A 129 -37.89 11.99 3.11
C ARG A 129 -39.31 11.64 2.67
N ILE A 130 -40.08 10.95 3.51
CA ILE A 130 -41.45 10.54 3.19
C ILE A 130 -42.32 11.79 2.97
N ASN A 131 -42.17 12.80 3.83
CA ASN A 131 -42.91 14.05 3.68
C ASN A 131 -42.52 14.81 2.41
N ALA A 132 -41.23 14.89 2.09
CA ALA A 132 -40.77 15.50 0.84
C ALA A 132 -41.33 14.79 -0.41
N MET A 133 -41.44 13.46 -0.38
CA MET A 133 -42.06 12.69 -1.46
C MET A 133 -43.57 12.97 -1.57
N ARG A 134 -44.27 13.05 -0.43
CA ARG A 134 -45.71 13.36 -0.38
C ARG A 134 -46.02 14.76 -0.90
N THR A 135 -45.22 15.76 -0.51
CA THR A 135 -45.39 17.13 -0.99
C THR A 135 -45.10 17.24 -2.49
N ALA A 136 -44.09 16.54 -2.99
CA ALA A 136 -43.80 16.47 -4.43
C ALA A 136 -44.96 15.83 -5.22
N LYS A 137 -45.55 14.74 -4.72
CA LYS A 137 -46.70 14.07 -5.36
C LYS A 137 -47.95 14.96 -5.40
N LYS A 138 -48.28 15.64 -4.29
CA LYS A 138 -49.41 16.58 -4.22
C LYS A 138 -49.25 17.76 -5.19
N LYS A 139 -48.01 18.21 -5.43
CA LYS A 139 -47.71 19.27 -6.41
C LYS A 139 -47.96 18.83 -7.85
N GLN A 140 -47.75 17.55 -8.18
CA GLN A 140 -48.06 16.99 -9.50
C GLN A 140 -49.58 16.90 -9.71
N GLU A 141 -50.32 16.41 -8.71
CA GLU A 141 -51.79 16.21 -8.78
C GLU A 141 -52.57 17.54 -8.82
N GLY A 142 -52.04 18.61 -8.23
CA GLY A 142 -52.65 19.95 -8.26
C GLY A 142 -52.41 20.75 -9.55
N SER A 143 -51.72 20.18 -10.55
CA SER A 143 -51.39 20.84 -11.81
C SER A 143 -52.25 20.39 -13.01
N SER A 144 -53.41 19.77 -12.75
CA SER A 144 -54.39 19.47 -13.79
C SER A 144 -54.83 20.78 -14.48
N PRO A 145 -54.56 20.98 -15.78
CA PRO A 145 -55.04 22.16 -16.49
C PRO A 145 -56.58 22.13 -16.47
N SER A 146 -57.20 23.20 -15.97
CA SER A 146 -58.63 23.41 -16.08
C SER A 146 -58.99 23.45 -17.57
N VAL A 147 -59.50 22.34 -18.10
CA VAL A 147 -60.08 22.27 -19.43
C VAL A 147 -61.38 23.06 -19.35
N ASN A 148 -61.36 24.31 -19.80
CA ASN A 148 -62.54 25.16 -19.92
C ASN A 148 -63.52 24.51 -20.91
N GLN A 149 -64.77 24.35 -20.46
CA GLN A 149 -65.93 23.91 -21.23
C GLN A 149 -66.38 24.97 -22.23
#